data_AF-A0A0M4U3B0-F1
#
_entry.id   AF-A0A0M4U3B0-F1
#
_cell.length_a   1.000
_cell.length_b   1.000
_cell.length_c   1.000
_cell.angle_alpha   90.00
_cell.angle_beta   90.00
_cell.angle_gamma   90.00
#
_symmetry.space_group_name_H-M   'P 1'
#
loop_
_entity.id
_entity.type
_entity.pdbx_description
1 polymer ?
#
loop_
_entity_poly.entity_id
_entity_poly.type
_entity_poly.pdbx_seq_one_letter_code
_entity_poly.pdbx_strand_id
1 'polypeptide(L)'
;MRIDMPRWLISIAVLSLAACTPQDDSYASQFVSGYVAVHEMFWSADHDTPYPFTTSGEISCVYYPTFGIEVYFEPAGYIHESSIGTPLNKAAAESLKQAGMVPNVPYSIKKGADLSDAREIGLQLCDEQMDKIKGV
;
A
#
# COMPACT_ATOMS: atom_id res chain seq x y z
N MET A 1 6.92 -53.23 -47.46
CA MET A 1 6.24 -52.00 -47.89
C MET A 1 6.60 -50.92 -46.87
N ARG A 2 7.60 -50.10 -47.19
CA ARG A 2 8.02 -48.93 -46.39
C ARG A 2 7.22 -47.74 -46.90
N ILE A 3 6.57 -47.01 -46.00
CA ILE A 3 6.03 -45.68 -46.26
C ILE A 3 6.67 -44.77 -45.22
N ASP A 4 7.49 -43.84 -45.73
CA ASP A 4 8.25 -42.85 -45.00
C ASP A 4 7.32 -41.82 -44.32
N MET A 5 7.52 -41.59 -43.03
CA MET A 5 6.88 -40.47 -42.33
C MET A 5 7.52 -39.15 -42.80
N PRO A 6 6.74 -38.20 -43.34
CA PRO A 6 7.29 -36.93 -43.81
C PRO A 6 7.82 -36.12 -42.63
N ARG A 7 9.06 -35.67 -42.78
CA ARG A 7 9.93 -34.97 -41.83
C ARG A 7 9.50 -33.51 -41.56
N TRP A 8 8.18 -33.28 -41.44
CA TRP A 8 7.58 -31.94 -41.47
C TRP A 8 6.45 -31.75 -40.45
N LEU A 9 6.55 -32.36 -39.26
CA LEU A 9 5.64 -32.08 -38.13
C LEU A 9 6.37 -31.92 -36.78
N ILE A 10 7.65 -31.57 -36.80
CA ILE A 10 8.32 -31.05 -35.59
C ILE A 10 8.17 -29.52 -35.62
N SER A 11 6.92 -29.05 -35.60
CA SER A 11 6.61 -27.63 -35.40
C SER A 11 6.69 -27.34 -33.91
N ILE A 12 7.93 -27.07 -33.51
CA ILE A 12 8.39 -26.24 -32.40
C ILE A 12 7.23 -25.58 -31.62
N ALA A 13 6.74 -26.26 -30.58
CA ALA A 13 5.99 -25.64 -29.51
C ALA A 13 7.00 -24.92 -28.59
N VAL A 14 7.44 -23.72 -28.99
CA VAL A 14 8.15 -22.78 -28.12
C VAL A 14 7.21 -21.61 -27.91
N LEU A 15 6.16 -21.85 -27.12
CA LEU A 15 5.35 -20.80 -26.52
C LEU A 15 5.90 -20.57 -25.12
N SER A 16 6.79 -19.58 -25.05
CA SER A 16 6.93 -18.64 -23.94
C SER A 16 6.73 -19.23 -22.54
N LEU A 17 7.76 -19.92 -22.04
CA LEU A 17 8.04 -19.88 -20.61
C LEU A 17 8.49 -18.44 -20.29
N ALA A 18 7.55 -17.51 -20.18
CA ALA A 18 7.73 -16.38 -19.29
C ALA A 18 7.81 -17.01 -17.90
N ALA A 19 9.03 -17.42 -17.51
CA ALA A 19 9.29 -17.88 -16.17
C ALA A 19 8.90 -16.71 -15.26
N CYS A 20 7.83 -16.88 -14.49
CA CYS A 20 7.68 -16.14 -13.25
C CYS A 20 8.95 -16.45 -12.46
N THR A 21 9.91 -15.52 -12.46
CA THR A 21 11.01 -15.58 -11.52
C THR A 21 10.38 -15.59 -10.13
N PRO A 22 10.74 -16.53 -9.24
CA PRO A 22 10.37 -16.42 -7.85
C PRO A 22 10.79 -15.03 -7.39
N GLN A 23 9.83 -14.22 -6.94
CA GLN A 23 10.14 -12.95 -6.33
C GLN A 23 11.02 -13.29 -5.13
N ASP A 24 12.24 -12.76 -5.13
CA ASP A 24 13.24 -13.02 -4.11
C ASP A 24 12.62 -12.83 -2.72
N ASP A 25 12.55 -13.91 -1.91
CA ASP A 25 11.92 -13.90 -0.58
C ASP A 25 12.58 -12.87 0.36
N SER A 26 13.76 -12.34 0.01
CA SER A 26 14.38 -11.22 0.70
C SER A 26 13.65 -9.87 0.54
N TYR A 27 12.77 -9.73 -0.45
CA TYR A 27 11.87 -8.58 -0.55
C TYR A 27 10.69 -8.69 0.43
N ALA A 28 10.19 -9.91 0.67
CA ALA A 28 9.08 -10.14 1.60
C ALA A 28 9.41 -9.68 3.03
N SER A 29 10.67 -9.84 3.46
CA SER A 29 11.16 -9.39 4.76
C SER A 29 11.38 -7.87 4.88
N GLN A 30 11.19 -7.12 3.79
CA GLN A 30 11.28 -5.66 3.77
C GLN A 30 9.91 -4.98 3.67
N PHE A 31 8.83 -5.71 3.35
CA PHE A 31 7.50 -5.10 3.34
C PHE A 31 6.98 -4.97 4.75
N VAL A 32 6.69 -3.73 5.11
CA VAL A 32 6.08 -3.40 6.38
C VAL A 32 4.77 -2.71 6.11
N SER A 33 3.71 -3.17 6.76
CA SER A 33 2.43 -2.50 6.75
C SER A 33 1.80 -2.54 8.12
N GLY A 34 0.95 -1.55 8.38
CA GLY A 34 0.24 -1.42 9.63
C GLY A 34 -0.90 -0.44 9.49
N TYR A 35 -1.80 -0.45 10.47
CA TYR A 35 -2.88 0.52 10.55
C TYR A 35 -3.22 0.81 12.01
N VAL A 36 -3.84 1.97 12.22
CA VAL A 36 -4.52 2.30 13.47
C VAL A 36 -5.89 2.89 13.18
N ALA A 37 -6.90 2.44 13.92
CA ALA A 37 -8.23 3.00 13.84
C ALA A 37 -8.28 4.39 14.48
N VAL A 38 -8.90 5.33 13.79
CA VAL A 38 -9.06 6.71 14.25
C VAL A 38 -10.53 7.13 14.22
N HIS A 39 -10.94 7.86 15.25
CA HIS A 39 -12.33 8.28 15.43
C HIS A 39 -12.39 9.61 16.17
N GLU A 40 -13.26 10.53 15.71
CA GLU A 40 -13.37 11.89 16.26
C GLU A 40 -13.60 11.92 17.78
N MET A 41 -14.51 11.09 18.27
CA MET A 41 -14.82 10.97 19.71
C MET A 41 -13.61 10.66 20.60
N PHE A 42 -12.59 9.98 20.08
CA PHE A 42 -11.41 9.56 20.87
C PHE A 42 -10.16 10.39 20.55
N TRP A 43 -10.16 11.16 19.47
CA TRP A 43 -8.98 11.87 18.98
C TRP A 43 -8.37 12.80 20.03
N SER A 44 -9.20 13.57 20.73
CA SER A 44 -8.75 14.54 21.73
C SER A 44 -8.20 13.89 23.02
N ALA A 45 -8.25 12.56 23.14
CA ALA A 45 -7.63 11.87 24.28
C ALA A 45 -6.10 11.80 24.13
N ASP A 46 -5.63 11.70 22.88
CA ASP A 46 -4.22 11.46 22.55
C ASP A 46 -3.59 12.60 21.74
N HIS A 47 -4.40 13.56 21.27
CA HIS A 47 -3.96 14.62 20.35
C HIS A 47 -4.51 16.00 20.74
N ASP A 48 -3.65 17.01 20.66
CA ASP A 48 -4.02 18.42 20.89
C ASP A 48 -4.58 19.11 19.64
N THR A 49 -4.49 18.46 18.47
CA THR A 49 -5.05 18.97 17.21
C THR A 49 -6.51 18.54 17.02
N PRO A 50 -7.33 19.27 16.25
CA PRO A 50 -8.67 18.81 15.89
C PRO A 50 -8.64 17.56 14.99
N TYR A 51 -9.60 16.64 15.17
CA TYR A 51 -9.72 15.45 14.32
C TYR A 51 -9.83 15.85 12.83
N PRO A 52 -8.89 15.40 11.97
CA PRO A 52 -8.74 15.98 10.64
C PRO A 52 -9.65 15.39 9.57
N PHE A 53 -10.30 14.26 9.83
CA PHE A 53 -11.08 13.53 8.82
C PHE A 53 -12.57 13.79 8.94
N THR A 54 -13.30 13.68 7.83
CA THR A 54 -14.76 13.87 7.80
C THR A 54 -15.55 12.66 8.32
N THR A 55 -14.87 11.54 8.60
CA THR A 55 -15.46 10.30 9.12
C THR A 55 -14.41 9.54 9.94
N SER A 56 -14.82 8.52 10.69
CA SER A 56 -13.91 7.52 11.25
C SER A 56 -13.29 6.66 10.16
N GLY A 57 -12.13 6.07 10.46
CA GLY A 57 -11.40 5.24 9.52
C GLY A 57 -10.11 4.71 10.11
N GLU A 58 -9.17 4.41 9.24
CA GLU A 58 -7.85 3.92 9.57
C GLU A 58 -6.79 4.84 8.99
N ILE A 59 -5.74 5.10 9.76
CA ILE A 59 -4.49 5.59 9.20
C ILE A 59 -3.66 4.34 8.92
N SER A 60 -3.38 4.09 7.65
CA SER A 60 -2.57 2.97 7.21
C SER A 60 -1.18 3.44 6.80
N CYS A 61 -0.21 2.57 7.00
CA CYS A 61 1.15 2.78 6.54
C CYS A 61 1.61 1.57 5.74
N VAL A 62 2.40 1.82 4.70
CA VAL A 62 3.10 0.78 3.94
C VAL A 62 4.49 1.27 3.60
N TYR A 63 5.52 0.48 3.86
CA TYR A 63 6.88 0.76 3.42
C TYR A 63 7.18 0.06 2.10
N TYR A 64 7.58 0.87 1.12
CA TYR A 64 8.16 0.41 -0.14
C TYR A 64 9.59 0.96 -0.30
N PRO A 65 10.61 0.14 -0.63
CA PRO A 65 11.99 0.64 -0.80
C PRO A 65 12.14 1.81 -1.79
N THR A 66 11.26 1.90 -2.78
CA THR A 66 11.29 2.94 -3.83
C THR A 66 10.76 4.29 -3.34
N PHE A 67 9.73 4.30 -2.50
CA PHE A 67 9.01 5.51 -2.10
C PHE A 67 9.22 5.87 -0.62
N GLY A 68 9.72 4.95 0.19
CA GLY A 68 9.75 5.05 1.64
C GLY A 68 8.43 4.62 2.28
N ILE A 69 8.13 5.19 3.45
CA ILE A 69 6.86 4.94 4.15
C ILE A 69 5.79 5.80 3.49
N GLU A 70 4.81 5.15 2.91
CA GLU A 70 3.58 5.74 2.42
C GLU A 70 2.55 5.74 3.55
N VAL A 71 1.85 6.85 3.73
CA VAL A 71 0.79 6.97 4.74
C VAL A 71 -0.51 7.38 4.08
N TYR A 72 -1.58 6.64 4.35
CA TYR A 72 -2.91 6.88 3.81
C TYR A 72 -3.95 6.99 4.92
N PHE A 73 -5.05 7.68 4.63
CA PHE A 73 -6.29 7.57 5.38
C PHE A 73 -7.29 6.74 4.58
N GLU A 74 -7.79 5.67 5.21
CA GLU A 74 -8.79 4.76 4.68
C GLU A 74 -10.10 4.93 5.48
N PRO A 75 -11.16 5.51 4.90
CA PRO A 75 -12.44 5.67 5.57
C PRO A 75 -13.02 4.32 6.02
N ALA A 76 -13.71 4.29 7.16
CA ALA A 76 -14.34 3.08 7.64
C ALA A 76 -15.31 2.51 6.58
N GLY A 77 -15.17 1.23 6.25
CA GLY A 77 -15.93 0.57 5.18
C GLY A 77 -15.34 0.70 3.78
N TYR A 78 -14.18 1.33 3.61
CA TYR A 78 -13.47 1.49 2.34
C TYR A 78 -12.07 0.84 2.35
N ILE A 79 -11.96 -0.35 2.94
CA ILE A 79 -10.71 -1.13 3.05
C ILE A 79 -10.61 -2.27 2.00
N HIS A 80 -11.36 -2.15 0.91
CA HIS A 80 -11.40 -3.17 -0.14
C HIS A 80 -10.24 -3.01 -1.13
N GLU A 81 -9.85 -4.08 -1.83
CA GLU A 81 -8.73 -4.05 -2.79
C GLU A 81 -8.86 -3.00 -3.91
N SER A 82 -10.09 -2.57 -4.21
CA SER A 82 -10.36 -1.53 -5.20
C SER A 82 -10.37 -0.11 -4.64
N SER A 83 -10.26 0.05 -3.32
CA SER A 83 -10.28 1.33 -2.62
C SER A 83 -8.85 1.87 -2.53
N ILE A 84 -8.70 3.15 -2.86
CA ILE A 84 -7.44 3.88 -2.80
C ILE A 84 -7.65 5.03 -1.83
N GLY A 85 -7.04 4.91 -0.66
CA GLY A 85 -7.12 5.89 0.41
C GLY A 85 -6.55 7.26 0.04
N THR A 86 -6.80 8.21 0.93
CA THR A 86 -6.27 9.57 0.78
C THR A 86 -4.79 9.61 1.20
N PRO A 87 -3.85 10.03 0.34
CA PRO A 87 -2.45 10.13 0.71
C PRO A 87 -2.23 11.27 1.74
N LEU A 88 -1.54 10.97 2.84
CA LEU A 88 -1.24 11.92 3.92
C LEU A 88 0.20 12.45 3.89
N ASN A 89 1.06 11.85 3.08
CA ASN A 89 2.44 12.29 2.90
C ASN A 89 2.88 12.29 1.43
N LYS A 90 4.06 12.85 1.19
CA LYS A 90 4.62 12.99 -0.16
C LYS A 90 4.89 11.64 -0.82
N ALA A 91 5.39 10.66 -0.07
CA ALA A 91 5.68 9.31 -0.57
C ALA A 91 4.42 8.66 -1.15
N ALA A 92 3.32 8.65 -0.40
CA ALA A 92 2.04 8.14 -0.84
C ALA A 92 1.53 8.85 -2.10
N ALA A 93 1.60 10.19 -2.12
CA ALA A 93 1.15 10.97 -3.27
C ALA A 93 1.98 10.70 -4.54
N GLU A 94 3.30 10.53 -4.40
CA GLU A 94 4.20 10.22 -5.52
C GLU A 94 4.04 8.79 -6.03
N SER A 95 3.83 7.84 -5.12
CA SER A 95 3.54 6.43 -5.43
C SER A 95 2.29 6.30 -6.30
N LEU A 96 1.17 6.90 -5.86
CA LEU A 96 -0.07 6.93 -6.65
C LEU A 96 0.11 7.60 -8.01
N LYS A 97 0.83 8.73 -8.06
CA LYS A 97 1.10 9.45 -9.30
C LYS A 97 1.90 8.60 -10.28
N GLN A 98 2.92 7.88 -9.80
CA GLN A 98 3.72 6.98 -10.64
C GLN A 98 2.90 5.79 -11.15
N ALA A 99 2.00 5.26 -10.33
CA ALA A 99 1.10 4.18 -10.71
C ALA A 99 -0.05 4.63 -11.64
N GLY A 100 -0.21 5.93 -11.90
CA GLY A 100 -1.34 6.47 -12.65
C GLY A 100 -2.68 6.30 -11.90
N MET A 101 -2.62 6.21 -10.58
CA MET A 101 -3.75 5.99 -9.69
C MET A 101 -4.16 7.29 -9.00
N VAL A 102 -5.44 7.36 -8.64
CA VAL A 102 -5.99 8.48 -7.88
C VAL A 102 -6.81 7.96 -6.70
N PRO A 103 -6.81 8.65 -5.56
CA PRO A 103 -7.70 8.31 -4.45
C PRO A 103 -9.15 8.28 -4.90
N ASN A 104 -9.88 7.24 -4.49
CA ASN A 104 -11.25 7.02 -4.93
C ASN A 104 -12.25 6.79 -3.78
N VAL A 105 -11.78 6.90 -2.54
CA VAL A 105 -12.63 6.81 -1.35
C VAL A 105 -13.43 8.10 -1.14
N PRO A 106 -14.72 8.01 -0.77
CA PRO A 106 -15.47 9.17 -0.32
C PRO A 106 -15.10 9.48 1.13
N TYR A 107 -15.28 10.74 1.52
CA TYR A 107 -14.92 11.24 2.86
C TYR A 107 -13.40 11.17 3.08
N SER A 108 -12.82 12.31 3.43
CA SER A 108 -11.37 12.46 3.42
C SER A 108 -11.02 13.51 4.46
N ILE A 109 -10.19 14.47 4.09
CA ILE A 109 -9.66 15.52 4.95
C ILE A 109 -10.67 16.67 5.04
N LYS A 110 -10.98 17.12 6.26
CA LYS A 110 -11.73 18.35 6.50
C LYS A 110 -10.96 19.53 5.89
N LYS A 111 -11.68 20.47 5.28
CA LYS A 111 -11.05 21.62 4.62
C LYS A 111 -10.16 22.40 5.60
N GLY A 112 -8.88 22.54 5.27
CA GLY A 112 -7.90 23.27 6.08
C GLY A 112 -7.46 22.54 7.36
N ALA A 113 -7.73 21.24 7.47
CA ALA A 113 -7.26 20.45 8.60
C ALA A 113 -5.74 20.37 8.64
N ASP A 114 -5.20 20.34 9.86
CA ASP A 114 -3.82 19.96 10.09
C ASP A 114 -3.71 18.43 10.02
N LEU A 115 -2.69 17.95 9.31
CA LEU A 115 -2.42 16.53 9.11
C LEU A 115 -1.12 16.10 9.80
N SER A 116 -0.50 16.97 10.61
CA SER A 116 0.75 16.68 11.33
C SER A 116 0.66 15.36 12.08
N ASP A 117 -0.32 15.25 12.98
CA ASP A 117 -0.44 14.15 13.93
C ASP A 117 -0.83 12.88 13.17
N ALA A 118 -1.80 12.98 12.25
CA ALA A 118 -2.22 11.85 11.43
C ALA A 118 -1.06 11.27 10.60
N ARG A 119 -0.21 12.13 10.02
CA ARG A 119 0.96 11.69 9.29
C ARG A 119 1.99 11.06 10.21
N GLU A 120 2.25 11.67 11.37
CA GLU A 120 3.23 11.18 12.34
C GLU A 120 2.85 9.80 12.88
N ILE A 121 1.58 9.59 13.24
CA ILE A 121 1.03 8.30 13.65
C ILE A 121 1.34 7.22 12.61
N GLY A 122 1.06 7.49 11.32
CA GLY A 122 1.32 6.54 10.25
C GLY A 122 2.80 6.23 10.05
N LEU A 123 3.67 7.23 10.18
CA LEU A 123 5.12 7.04 10.09
C LEU A 123 5.63 6.17 11.25
N GLN A 124 5.24 6.50 12.48
CA GLN A 124 5.63 5.76 13.69
C GLN A 124 5.16 4.30 13.64
N LEU A 125 3.94 4.04 13.17
CA LEU A 125 3.42 2.67 13.00
C LEU A 125 4.35 1.79 12.16
N CYS A 126 4.82 2.29 11.03
CA CYS A 126 5.71 1.52 10.16
C CYS A 126 7.12 1.42 10.73
N ASP A 127 7.64 2.45 11.40
CA ASP A 127 8.92 2.38 12.10
C ASP A 127 8.90 1.32 13.20
N GLU A 128 7.86 1.28 14.04
CA GLU A 128 7.69 0.27 15.08
C GLU A 128 7.59 -1.16 14.51
N GLN A 129 6.88 -1.33 13.40
CA GLN A 129 6.76 -2.63 12.74
C GLN A 129 8.09 -3.06 12.09
N MET A 130 8.85 -2.11 11.53
CA MET A 130 10.19 -2.35 11.03
C MET A 130 11.14 -2.79 12.14
N ASP A 131 11.07 -2.16 13.32
CA ASP A 131 11.90 -2.51 14.48
C ASP A 131 11.58 -3.91 15.00
N LYS A 132 10.29 -4.29 15.07
CA LYS A 132 9.84 -5.65 15.41
C LYS A 132 10.40 -6.71 14.45
N ILE A 133 10.45 -6.41 13.15
CA ILE A 133 10.99 -7.34 12.15
C ILE A 133 12.52 -7.46 12.29
N LYS A 134 13.20 -6.37 12.65
CA LYS A 134 14.65 -6.34 12.86
C LYS A 134 15.09 -6.92 14.21
N GLY A 135 14.16 -7.19 15.12
CA GLY A 135 14.44 -7.73 16.46
C GLY A 135 15.13 -6.74 17.39
N VAL A 136 14.81 -5.44 17.23
CA VAL A 136 15.28 -4.34 18.08
C VAL A 136 14.34 -4.12 19.25
#